data_AF-A0AA51Q8E3-F1
#
_entry.id   AF-A0AA51Q8E3-F1
#
_cell.length_a   1.000
_cell.length_b   1.000
_cell.length_c   1.000
_cell.angle_alpha   90.00
_cell.angle_beta   90.00
_cell.angle_gamma   90.00
#
_symmetry.space_group_name_H-M   'P 1'
#
loop_
_entity.id
_entity.type
_entity.pdbx_description
1 polymer ?
#
loop_
_entity_poly.entity_id
_entity_poly.type
_entity_poly.pdbx_seq_one_letter_code
_entity_poly.pdbx_strand_id
1 'polypeptide(L)'
;MGTVWSIAKQKENKYKIVHLVNFSDSLTMEWRDTYGSTPTPTAKQNINIMLDEVRPIKSMWIATPDDGLGLPQKINFIQKKEEVFFRIPSLKYWDMVVMEF
;
A
#
# COMPACT_ATOMS: atom_id res chain seq x y z
N MET A 1 -9.70 10.43 13.30
CA MET A 1 -10.13 9.02 13.15
C MET A 1 -9.27 8.39 12.07
N GLY A 2 -8.61 7.28 12.39
CA GLY A 2 -7.48 6.74 11.64
C GLY A 2 -7.79 6.38 10.20
N THR A 3 -6.97 6.86 9.27
CA THR A 3 -7.07 6.62 7.83
C THR A 3 -5.89 5.79 7.35
N VAL A 4 -6.06 5.07 6.24
CA VAL A 4 -4.90 4.53 5.51
C VAL A 4 -4.26 5.70 4.77
N TRP A 5 -2.97 5.94 5.03
CA TRP A 5 -2.21 6.96 4.34
C TRP A 5 -1.62 6.37 3.06
N SER A 6 -1.82 7.05 1.93
CA SER A 6 -1.27 6.64 0.65
C SER A 6 -0.33 7.70 0.09
N ILE A 7 0.85 7.28 -0.38
CA ILE A 7 1.83 8.16 -1.04
C ILE A 7 2.26 7.50 -2.33
N ALA A 8 2.08 8.19 -3.45
CA ALA A 8 2.55 7.73 -4.75
C ALA A 8 3.85 8.46 -5.15
N LYS A 9 4.82 7.71 -5.68
CA LYS A 9 6.07 8.20 -6.25
C LYS A 9 6.27 7.62 -7.64
N GLN A 10 6.86 8.40 -8.53
CA GLN A 10 7.22 7.96 -9.87
C GLN A 10 8.74 7.95 -10.02
N LYS A 11 9.29 6.86 -10.54
CA LYS A 11 10.72 6.71 -10.79
C LYS A 11 10.97 6.46 -12.27
N GLU A 12 11.75 7.34 -12.89
CA GLU A 12 12.30 7.20 -14.25
C GLU A 12 11.24 6.92 -15.34
N ASN A 13 9.98 7.29 -15.11
CA ASN A 13 8.81 6.93 -15.94
C ASN A 13 8.58 5.42 -16.15
N LYS A 14 9.40 4.57 -15.55
CA LYS A 14 9.34 3.11 -15.65
C LYS A 14 8.56 2.49 -14.49
N TYR A 15 8.58 3.14 -13.33
CA TYR A 15 7.96 2.64 -12.11
C TYR A 15 7.05 3.67 -11.46
N LYS A 16 5.90 3.21 -10.96
CA LYS A 16 5.08 3.94 -9.99
C LYS A 16 5.01 3.12 -8.70
N ILE A 17 5.33 3.77 -7.58
CA ILE A 17 5.43 3.16 -6.26
C ILE A 17 4.36 3.79 -5.39
N VAL A 18 3.48 2.98 -4.81
CA VAL A 18 2.43 3.40 -3.89
C VAL A 18 2.73 2.82 -2.52
N HIS A 19 2.99 3.68 -1.55
CA HIS A 19 3.13 3.31 -0.15
C HIS A 19 1.76 3.39 0.53
N LEU A 20 1.40 2.36 1.27
CA LEU A 20 0.15 2.28 2.04
C LEU A 20 0.50 2.07 3.50
N VAL A 21 0.21 3.05 4.35
CA VAL A 21 0.53 3.00 5.79
C VAL A 21 -0.75 2.96 6.60
N ASN A 22 -0.86 1.98 7.49
CA ASN A 22 -2.06 1.74 8.28
C ASN A 22 -2.04 2.53 9.60
N PHE A 23 -2.71 3.68 9.62
CA PHE A 23 -2.95 4.44 10.86
C PHE A 23 -4.37 4.24 11.41
N SER A 24 -5.09 3.17 11.02
CA SER A 24 -6.53 3.07 11.35
C SER A 24 -6.83 3.04 12.84
N ASP A 25 -5.94 2.45 13.64
CA ASP A 25 -6.09 2.33 15.09
C ASP A 25 -5.23 3.35 15.86
N SER A 26 -4.62 4.30 15.14
CA SER A 26 -3.77 5.31 15.75
C SER A 26 -4.62 6.29 16.55
N LEU A 27 -4.35 6.35 17.87
CA LEU A 27 -4.99 7.30 18.79
C LEU A 27 -4.43 8.71 18.62
N THR A 28 -3.21 8.84 18.10
CA THR A 28 -2.53 10.11 17.81
C THR A 28 -1.73 10.02 16.50
N MET A 29 -1.39 11.15 15.89
CA MET A 29 -0.46 11.20 14.73
C MET A 29 0.98 11.53 15.18
N GLU A 30 1.23 11.53 16.49
CA GLU A 30 2.54 11.81 17.08
C GLU A 30 3.46 10.60 16.90
N TRP A 31 4.36 10.69 15.93
CA TRP A 31 5.28 9.60 15.60
C TRP A 31 6.15 9.15 16.79
N ARG A 32 6.39 10.05 17.75
CA ARG A 32 7.28 9.80 18.88
C ARG A 32 6.71 8.79 19.87
N ASP A 33 5.39 8.62 19.93
CA ASP A 33 4.67 7.83 20.95
C ASP A 33 5.33 7.91 22.34
N THR A 34 5.41 9.12 22.88
CA THR A 34 6.23 9.41 24.08
C THR A 34 5.85 8.54 25.29
N TYR A 35 4.62 8.02 25.32
CA TYR A 35 4.09 7.22 26.42
C TYR A 35 3.89 5.74 26.07
N GLY A 36 4.26 5.30 24.86
CA GLY A 36 4.12 3.92 24.41
C GLY A 36 2.67 3.43 24.41
N SER A 37 1.71 4.34 24.20
CA SER A 37 0.28 4.05 24.36
C SER A 37 -0.41 3.73 23.03
N THR A 38 0.34 3.75 21.92
CA THR A 38 -0.23 3.46 20.61
C THR A 38 -0.53 1.95 20.50
N PRO A 39 -1.79 1.56 20.27
CA PRO A 39 -2.14 0.16 20.12
C PRO A 39 -1.53 -0.40 18.84
N THR A 40 -1.29 -1.72 18.83
CA THR A 40 -0.95 -2.43 17.59
C THR A 40 -2.08 -2.26 16.58
N PRO A 41 -1.79 -1.84 15.33
CA PRO A 41 -2.82 -1.72 14.30
C PRO A 41 -3.49 -3.05 14.01
N THR A 42 -4.80 -3.01 13.83
CA THR A 42 -5.58 -4.16 13.37
C THR A 42 -5.26 -4.39 11.90
N ALA A 43 -4.79 -5.60 11.59
CA ALA A 43 -4.49 -5.99 10.22
C ALA A 43 -5.77 -5.94 9.38
N LYS A 44 -5.75 -5.13 8.32
CA LYS A 44 -6.81 -5.10 7.32
C LYS A 44 -6.53 -6.19 6.32
N GLN A 45 -7.52 -7.03 6.03
CA GLN A 45 -7.38 -8.10 5.05
C GLN A 45 -8.14 -7.77 3.79
N ASN A 46 -7.69 -8.32 2.66
CA ASN A 46 -8.49 -8.39 1.45
C ASN A 46 -8.95 -7.03 0.91
N ILE A 47 -8.07 -6.02 0.99
CA ILE A 47 -8.38 -4.63 0.68
C ILE A 47 -8.44 -4.45 -0.83
N ASN A 48 -9.56 -3.92 -1.32
CA ASN A 48 -9.69 -3.49 -2.71
C ASN A 48 -9.14 -2.07 -2.85
N ILE A 49 -8.18 -1.88 -3.76
CA ILE A 49 -7.60 -0.59 -4.08
C ILE A 49 -8.00 -0.22 -5.50
N MET A 50 -8.36 1.04 -5.67
CA MET A 50 -8.57 1.71 -6.96
C MET A 50 -7.57 2.85 -7.05
N LEU A 51 -6.89 2.97 -8.19
CA LEU A 51 -6.03 4.10 -8.49
C LEU A 51 -6.21 4.56 -9.92
N ASP A 52 -6.01 5.85 -10.13
CA ASP A 52 -6.00 6.43 -11.47
C ASP A 52 -4.62 6.23 -12.10
N GLU A 53 -4.58 5.53 -13.23
CA GLU A 53 -3.40 5.34 -14.06
C GLU A 53 -3.79 5.05 -15.51
N VAL A 54 -3.40 5.99 -16.38
CA VAL A 54 -3.70 5.95 -17.82
C VAL A 54 -2.69 5.09 -18.58
N ARG A 55 -1.46 4.95 -18.07
CA ARG A 55 -0.42 4.17 -18.75
C ARG A 55 -0.69 2.67 -18.64
N PRO A 56 -0.48 1.90 -19.72
CA PRO A 56 -0.63 0.45 -19.69
C PRO A 56 0.38 -0.18 -18.74
N ILE A 57 -0.11 -0.91 -17.73
CA ILE A 57 0.75 -1.58 -16.74
C ILE A 57 1.19 -2.93 -17.28
N LYS A 58 2.50 -3.21 -17.23
CA LYS A 58 3.09 -4.51 -17.60
C LYS A 58 3.05 -5.52 -16.46
N SER A 59 3.36 -5.06 -15.26
CA SER A 59 3.48 -5.90 -14.06
C SER A 59 3.12 -5.09 -12.82
N MET A 60 2.59 -5.78 -11.82
CA MET A 60 2.37 -5.23 -10.50
C MET A 60 2.83 -6.21 -9.43
N TRP A 61 3.48 -5.71 -8.39
CA TRP A 61 3.85 -6.50 -7.22
C TRP A 61 3.76 -5.71 -5.94
N ILE A 62 3.66 -6.43 -4.84
CA ILE A 62 3.63 -5.91 -3.49
C ILE A 62 4.84 -6.44 -2.71
N ALA A 63 5.40 -5.61 -1.84
CA ALA A 63 6.38 -6.02 -0.85
C ALA A 63 6.00 -5.39 0.50
N THR A 64 6.11 -6.19 1.56
CA THR A 64 5.81 -5.77 2.92
C THR A 64 6.93 -6.23 3.86
N PRO A 65 7.41 -5.37 4.78
CA PRO A 65 8.30 -5.81 5.85
C PRO A 65 7.54 -6.54 6.96
N ASP A 66 6.20 -6.46 6.98
CA ASP A 66 5.38 -6.97 8.08
C ASP A 66 5.25 -8.50 8.08
N ASP A 67 5.40 -9.10 6.90
CA ASP A 67 5.36 -10.55 6.71
C ASP A 67 6.28 -10.94 5.53
N GLY A 68 6.95 -12.09 5.60
CA GLY A 68 7.73 -12.61 4.45
C GLY A 68 9.03 -11.86 4.08
N LEU A 69 9.67 -11.14 5.01
CA LEU A 69 11.01 -10.54 4.86
C LEU A 69 11.15 -9.52 3.70
N GLY A 70 10.07 -8.88 3.25
CA GLY A 70 10.14 -7.89 2.16
C GLY A 70 10.29 -8.49 0.76
N LEU A 71 10.01 -9.78 0.58
CA LEU A 71 10.06 -10.42 -0.73
C LEU A 71 8.92 -9.91 -1.64
N PRO A 72 9.22 -9.54 -2.90
CA PRO A 72 8.19 -9.06 -3.82
C PRO A 72 7.27 -10.20 -4.27
N GLN A 73 5.98 -9.99 -4.13
CA GLN A 73 4.93 -10.91 -4.57
C GLN A 73 4.14 -10.28 -5.71
N LYS A 74 4.06 -10.99 -6.85
CA LYS A 74 3.25 -10.53 -7.98
C LYS A 74 1.77 -10.53 -7.59
N ILE A 75 1.07 -9.48 -7.99
CA ILE A 75 -0.37 -9.35 -7.77
C ILE A 75 -1.10 -9.14 -9.09
N ASN A 76 -2.30 -9.70 -9.17
CA ASN A 76 -3.18 -9.50 -10.30
C ASN A 76 -3.87 -8.15 -10.19
N PHE A 77 -4.07 -7.49 -11.33
CA PHE A 77 -4.76 -6.22 -11.44
C PHE A 77 -5.68 -6.23 -12.66
N ILE A 78 -6.68 -5.36 -12.64
CA ILE A 78 -7.60 -5.11 -13.74
C ILE A 78 -7.49 -3.63 -14.08
N GLN A 79 -7.06 -3.31 -15.30
CA GLN A 79 -7.04 -1.94 -15.80
C GLN A 79 -8.24 -1.72 -16.72
N LYS A 80 -9.07 -0.72 -16.41
CA LYS A 80 -10.22 -0.29 -17.21
C LYS A 80 -10.08 1.20 -17.51
N LYS A 81 -9.76 1.53 -18.76
CA LYS A 81 -9.49 2.91 -19.20
C LYS A 81 -8.37 3.54 -18.35
N GLU A 82 -8.74 4.46 -17.46
CA GLU A 82 -7.83 5.24 -16.63
C GLU A 82 -7.81 4.75 -15.17
N GLU A 83 -8.54 3.68 -14.86
CA GLU A 83 -8.65 3.12 -13.51
C GLU A 83 -8.01 1.74 -13.42
N VAL A 84 -7.28 1.51 -12.33
CA VAL A 84 -6.63 0.24 -12.02
C VAL A 84 -7.16 -0.28 -10.70
N PHE A 85 -7.67 -1.50 -10.74
CA PHE A 85 -8.25 -2.20 -9.60
C PHE A 85 -7.37 -3.40 -9.24
N PHE A 86 -7.03 -3.53 -7.96
CA PHE A 86 -6.30 -4.69 -7.46
C PHE A 86 -6.63 -4.93 -6.00
N ARG A 87 -6.24 -6.11 -5.51
CA ARG A 87 -6.51 -6.54 -4.14
C ARG A 87 -5.19 -6.81 -3.41
N ILE A 88 -5.11 -6.31 -2.19
CA ILE A 88 -4.00 -6.58 -1.28
C ILE A 88 -4.45 -7.63 -0.24
N PRO A 89 -3.68 -8.70 -0.02
CA PRO A 89 -4.07 -9.78 0.88
C PRO A 89 -4.15 -9.32 2.35
N SER A 90 -3.17 -8.56 2.82
CA SER A 90 -3.16 -7.98 4.16
C SER A 90 -2.31 -6.73 4.21
N LEU A 91 -2.75 -5.73 4.97
CA LEU A 91 -1.99 -4.56 5.36
C LEU A 91 -2.01 -4.45 6.89
N LYS A 92 -0.85 -4.65 7.53
CA LYS A 92 -0.71 -4.57 8.99
C LYS A 92 -0.21 -3.18 9.41
N TYR A 93 1.00 -2.81 9.00
CA TYR A 93 1.61 -1.51 9.23
C TYR A 93 1.90 -0.80 7.91
N TRP A 94 2.62 -1.44 6.99
CA TRP A 94 3.07 -0.80 5.76
C TRP A 94 3.23 -1.79 4.61
N ASP A 95 2.59 -1.48 3.49
CA ASP A 95 2.84 -2.16 2.23
C ASP A 95 3.33 -1.20 1.15
N MET A 96 4.19 -1.72 0.28
CA MET A 96 4.64 -1.04 -0.92
C MET A 96 4.16 -1.78 -2.15
N VAL A 97 3.33 -1.11 -2.96
CA VAL A 97 2.87 -1.59 -4.27
C VAL A 97 3.70 -0.92 -5.35
N VAL A 98 4.20 -1.70 -6.30
CA VAL A 98 4.98 -1.20 -7.43
C VAL A 98 4.31 -1.62 -8.73
N MET A 99 4.13 -0.64 -9.61
CA MET A 99 3.65 -0.81 -10.99
C MET A 99 4.79 -0.55 -11.96
N GLU A 100 4.95 -1.45 -12.92
CA GLU A 100 5.86 -1.32 -14.05
C GLU A 100 5.14 -0.96 -15.34
N PHE A 101 5.75 -0.09 -16.15
CA PHE A 101 5.24 0.35 -17.44
C PHE A 101 6.11 -0.09 -18.61
#